data_AF-A0A2A6EF13-F1
#
_entry.id   AF-A0A2A6EF13-F1
#
_cell.length_a   1.000
_cell.length_b   1.000
_cell.length_c   1.000
_cell.angle_alpha   90.00
_cell.angle_beta   90.00
_cell.angle_gamma   90.00
#
_symmetry.space_group_name_H-M   'P 1'
#
loop_
_entity.id
_entity.type
_entity.pdbx_description
1 polymer ?
#
loop_
_entity_poly.entity_id
_entity_poly.type
_entity_poly.pdbx_seq_one_letter_code
_entity_poly.pdbx_strand_id
1 'polypeptide(L)'
;MKQRTQNIVMIFSVITVLFLSLPMAAQEKANITLRFDASVATDNKPYKLKDEISMLIEAEDKVEIKSVGIGNPEKWENGEWISYPITMQGSFDIEIYGKVTSFKVEDALVVSLDVSNCPGLKKLSYSAIPLKSIDVSNNRQLEYLACSVTEIPKLSLSNNKRLKYLECSQCELESLELTGLEDLEFLDCSNNKLSALNLKDNFKLNTLRFSSNPIPNIDLSQQKELKFLTATYLPIQTLDLSGLTNLEVVNAGYCQQLGKVVFDKGAQKLKDLEFNDCNLTELDVSGLDALQVISCERNRLAGEGMKKLIESVPDHSFPHDLLNNKIRIIDTSSEKEGNVCTVDQVETLRKKLWDCEDYNGGHPKAYAGSVPAEVESVKGAVLEVFSREGFIEIKNAPANSIYRLLNVEGKVLTQGYCDTTGMAQINTRDCQKGVFLLYIANVTKKIVM
;
A
#
# COMPACT_ATOMS: atom_id res chain seq x y z
N MET A 1 7.81 2.20 -97.30
CA MET A 1 8.33 0.88 -96.90
C MET A 1 7.72 0.52 -95.57
N LYS A 2 6.92 -0.58 -95.52
CA LYS A 2 6.54 -1.43 -94.36
C LYS A 2 5.97 -0.71 -93.11
N GLN A 3 4.85 -1.05 -92.47
CA GLN A 3 3.86 -2.14 -92.50
C GLN A 3 2.79 -1.69 -91.45
N ARG A 4 1.50 -1.57 -91.80
CA ARG A 4 0.33 -2.31 -91.20
C ARG A 4 0.37 -2.46 -89.65
N THR A 5 -0.66 -2.16 -88.85
CA THR A 5 -2.10 -2.41 -89.03
C THR A 5 -2.95 -1.76 -87.90
N GLN A 6 -4.18 -1.34 -88.28
CA GLN A 6 -5.48 -1.52 -87.60
C GLN A 6 -5.95 -0.69 -86.38
N ASN A 7 -7.07 0.00 -86.66
CA ASN A 7 -8.16 0.53 -85.84
C ASN A 7 -8.55 -0.32 -84.61
N ILE A 8 -9.11 0.34 -83.57
CA ILE A 8 -10.42 0.02 -82.98
C ILE A 8 -10.86 1.15 -82.02
N VAL A 9 -12.13 1.52 -82.16
CA VAL A 9 -12.95 2.40 -81.32
C VAL A 9 -13.16 1.77 -79.93
N MET A 10 -13.08 2.54 -78.84
CA MET A 10 -13.62 2.10 -77.55
C MET A 10 -14.61 3.13 -76.97
N ILE A 11 -15.83 2.64 -76.82
CA ILE A 11 -17.01 3.22 -76.19
C ILE A 11 -16.95 2.91 -74.69
N PHE A 12 -17.41 3.86 -73.86
CA PHE A 12 -17.60 3.71 -72.42
C PHE A 12 -18.52 2.52 -72.07
N SER A 13 -18.18 1.75 -71.05
CA SER A 13 -19.14 0.87 -70.36
C SER A 13 -18.86 0.79 -68.87
N VAL A 14 -19.93 1.08 -68.12
CA VAL A 14 -20.09 1.03 -66.68
C VAL A 14 -19.90 -0.41 -66.20
N ILE A 15 -18.99 -0.63 -65.25
CA ILE A 15 -18.92 -1.88 -64.49
C ILE A 15 -19.52 -1.62 -63.12
N THR A 16 -20.76 -2.06 -62.94
CA THR A 16 -21.37 -2.27 -61.62
C THR A 16 -20.62 -3.41 -60.95
N VAL A 17 -19.83 -3.10 -59.91
CA VAL A 17 -19.22 -4.12 -59.06
C VAL A 17 -20.32 -4.67 -58.15
N LEU A 18 -20.91 -5.80 -58.55
CA LEU A 18 -21.72 -6.62 -57.67
C LEU A 18 -20.77 -7.21 -56.61
N PHE A 19 -20.82 -6.69 -55.38
CA PHE A 19 -20.28 -7.41 -54.23
C PHE A 19 -21.17 -8.64 -54.01
N LEU A 20 -20.82 -9.76 -54.64
CA LEU A 20 -21.25 -11.07 -54.19
C LEU A 20 -20.64 -11.26 -52.79
N SER A 21 -21.44 -11.01 -51.76
CA SER A 21 -21.18 -11.51 -50.42
C SER A 21 -21.16 -13.03 -50.52
N LEU A 22 -19.96 -13.61 -50.66
CA LEU A 22 -19.77 -15.02 -50.37
C LEU A 22 -20.36 -15.25 -48.98
N PRO A 23 -21.26 -16.24 -48.80
CA PRO A 23 -21.74 -16.57 -47.48
C PRO A 23 -20.51 -16.92 -46.65
N MET A 24 -20.28 -16.12 -45.61
CA MET A 24 -19.30 -16.43 -44.58
C MET A 24 -19.58 -17.89 -44.19
N ALA A 25 -18.59 -18.78 -44.30
CA ALA A 25 -18.75 -20.16 -43.88
C ALA A 25 -19.37 -20.12 -42.48
N ALA A 26 -20.55 -20.73 -42.31
CA ALA A 26 -21.30 -20.64 -41.07
C ALA A 26 -20.38 -21.09 -39.94
N GLN A 27 -20.02 -20.15 -39.07
CA GLN A 27 -19.11 -20.45 -37.99
C GLN A 27 -19.83 -21.39 -37.03
N GLU A 28 -19.41 -22.65 -36.98
CA GLU A 28 -20.13 -23.72 -36.25
C GLU A 28 -20.11 -23.56 -34.73
N LYS A 29 -19.18 -22.76 -34.18
CA LYS A 29 -19.06 -22.51 -32.74
C LYS A 29 -19.02 -21.03 -32.45
N ALA A 30 -19.77 -20.61 -31.43
CA ALA A 30 -19.69 -19.28 -30.86
C ALA A 30 -18.25 -18.97 -30.42
N ASN A 31 -17.84 -17.72 -30.62
CA ASN A 31 -16.56 -17.21 -30.13
C ASN A 31 -16.60 -17.05 -28.62
N ILE A 32 -17.71 -16.47 -28.12
CA ILE A 32 -17.97 -16.31 -26.69
C ILE A 32 -19.32 -16.90 -26.36
N THR A 33 -19.39 -17.65 -25.26
CA THR A 33 -20.65 -18.13 -24.69
C THR A 33 -20.76 -17.71 -23.24
N LEU A 34 -21.88 -17.08 -22.89
CA LEU A 34 -22.22 -16.71 -21.52
C LEU A 34 -23.41 -17.52 -21.04
N ARG A 35 -23.40 -17.93 -19.77
CA ARG A 35 -24.55 -18.50 -19.06
C ARG A 35 -25.05 -17.51 -18.03
N PHE A 36 -26.26 -16.99 -18.21
CA PHE A 36 -26.96 -16.21 -17.19
C PHE A 36 -27.82 -17.14 -16.33
N ASP A 37 -27.87 -16.89 -15.02
CA ASP A 37 -28.73 -17.63 -14.11
C ASP A 37 -29.30 -16.72 -13.00
N ALA A 38 -30.59 -16.39 -13.08
CA ALA A 38 -31.26 -15.55 -12.09
C ALA A 38 -31.27 -16.16 -10.66
N SER A 39 -31.10 -17.48 -10.52
CA SER A 39 -31.20 -18.16 -9.22
C SER A 39 -30.05 -17.83 -8.25
N VAL A 40 -28.94 -17.28 -8.76
CA VAL A 40 -27.79 -16.87 -7.93
C VAL A 40 -27.94 -15.46 -7.34
N ALA A 41 -29.03 -14.75 -7.67
CA ALA A 41 -29.33 -13.45 -7.11
C ALA A 41 -29.57 -13.57 -5.59
N THR A 42 -28.78 -12.86 -4.79
CA THR A 42 -28.97 -12.78 -3.33
C THR A 42 -28.66 -11.37 -2.84
N ASP A 43 -29.36 -10.91 -1.79
CA ASP A 43 -29.28 -9.52 -1.32
C ASP A 43 -27.89 -9.12 -0.79
N ASN A 44 -27.06 -10.09 -0.40
CA ASN A 44 -25.75 -9.88 0.21
C ASN A 44 -24.58 -10.01 -0.78
N LYS A 45 -24.85 -10.16 -2.08
CA LYS A 45 -23.81 -10.27 -3.12
C LYS A 45 -23.67 -8.97 -3.90
N PRO A 46 -22.47 -8.66 -4.42
CA PRO A 46 -22.21 -7.42 -5.14
C PRO A 46 -22.88 -7.36 -6.51
N TYR A 47 -23.21 -8.52 -7.09
CA TYR A 47 -23.97 -8.66 -8.33
C TYR A 47 -25.46 -8.82 -8.06
N LYS A 48 -26.29 -8.08 -8.79
CA LYS A 48 -27.76 -8.07 -8.58
C LYS A 48 -28.51 -8.53 -9.81
N LEU A 49 -29.73 -9.01 -9.59
CA LEU A 49 -30.68 -9.17 -10.67
C LEU A 49 -31.05 -7.78 -11.18
N LYS A 50 -30.80 -7.55 -12.47
CA LYS A 50 -31.21 -6.35 -13.21
C LYS A 50 -32.21 -6.74 -14.28
N ASP A 51 -32.87 -5.72 -14.84
CA ASP A 51 -33.77 -5.90 -15.99
C ASP A 51 -33.02 -5.96 -17.33
N GLU A 52 -31.69 -5.79 -17.32
CA GLU A 52 -30.84 -5.81 -18.51
C GLU A 52 -29.43 -6.36 -18.22
N ILE A 53 -28.78 -6.85 -19.26
CA ILE A 53 -27.34 -7.18 -19.28
C ILE A 53 -26.62 -6.23 -20.22
N SER A 54 -25.60 -5.52 -19.70
CA SER A 54 -24.78 -4.63 -20.51
C SER A 54 -23.50 -5.34 -20.95
N MET A 55 -23.21 -5.27 -22.24
CA MET A 55 -21.99 -5.82 -22.82
C MET A 55 -21.31 -4.79 -23.71
N LEU A 56 -19.98 -4.78 -23.72
CA LEU A 56 -19.17 -4.07 -24.71
C LEU A 56 -18.38 -5.10 -25.52
N ILE A 57 -18.56 -5.05 -26.83
CA ILE A 57 -17.94 -6.01 -27.76
C ILE A 57 -17.22 -5.21 -28.86
N GLU A 58 -15.90 -5.38 -28.93
CA GLU A 58 -15.08 -4.91 -30.04
C GLU A 58 -14.67 -6.11 -30.91
N ALA A 59 -14.81 -6.00 -32.22
CA ALA A 59 -14.49 -7.07 -33.16
C ALA A 59 -13.92 -6.52 -34.48
N GLU A 60 -13.18 -7.37 -35.20
CA GLU A 60 -12.64 -7.03 -36.54
C GLU A 60 -13.68 -7.16 -37.65
N ASP A 61 -14.76 -7.89 -37.40
CA ASP A 61 -15.86 -8.10 -38.33
C ASP A 61 -17.20 -7.97 -37.61
N LYS A 62 -18.28 -8.17 -38.38
CA LYS A 62 -19.63 -8.03 -37.85
C LYS A 62 -19.89 -9.06 -36.75
N VAL A 63 -20.36 -8.59 -35.60
CA VAL A 63 -20.82 -9.46 -34.51
C VAL A 63 -22.27 -9.88 -34.75
N GLU A 64 -22.54 -11.17 -34.52
CA GLU A 64 -23.89 -11.72 -34.41
C GLU A 64 -24.07 -12.28 -32.99
N ILE A 65 -25.13 -11.86 -32.31
CA ILE A 65 -25.48 -12.35 -30.97
C ILE A 65 -26.74 -13.20 -31.09
N LYS A 66 -26.73 -14.38 -30.48
CA LYS A 66 -27.87 -15.29 -30.42
C LYS A 66 -28.21 -15.60 -28.97
N SER A 67 -29.47 -15.37 -28.62
CA SER A 67 -30.02 -15.74 -27.32
C SER A 67 -31.54 -15.65 -27.38
N VAL A 68 -32.21 -16.50 -26.59
CA VAL A 68 -33.66 -16.41 -26.35
C VAL A 68 -34.00 -15.59 -25.09
N GLY A 69 -32.99 -15.25 -24.29
CA GLY A 69 -33.17 -14.62 -22.98
C GLY A 69 -32.96 -13.12 -22.92
N ILE A 70 -32.53 -12.50 -24.03
CA ILE A 70 -32.35 -11.07 -24.14
C ILE A 70 -33.12 -10.48 -25.32
N GLY A 71 -33.55 -9.23 -25.17
CA GLY A 71 -34.22 -8.45 -26.20
C GLY A 71 -33.22 -7.73 -27.10
N ASN A 72 -33.59 -7.59 -28.38
CA ASN A 72 -32.81 -6.93 -29.42
C ASN A 72 -31.37 -7.47 -29.60
N PRO A 73 -31.15 -8.80 -29.67
CA PRO A 73 -29.80 -9.37 -29.83
C PRO A 73 -29.11 -8.93 -31.13
N GLU A 74 -29.85 -8.46 -32.13
CA GLU A 74 -29.30 -7.90 -33.37
C GLU A 74 -28.59 -6.55 -33.19
N LYS A 75 -28.80 -5.86 -32.06
CA LYS A 75 -28.13 -4.59 -31.77
C LYS A 75 -26.68 -4.85 -31.38
N TRP A 76 -25.76 -4.21 -32.08
CA TRP A 76 -24.36 -4.15 -31.73
C TRP A 76 -23.73 -2.93 -32.40
N GLU A 77 -22.87 -2.24 -31.65
CA GLU A 77 -22.03 -1.16 -32.15
C GLU A 77 -20.61 -1.40 -31.64
N ASN A 78 -19.64 -1.35 -32.56
CA ASN A 78 -18.29 -1.80 -32.29
C ASN A 78 -17.61 -0.93 -31.23
N GLY A 79 -17.27 -1.54 -30.08
CA GLY A 79 -16.59 -0.85 -28.98
C GLY A 79 -17.50 -0.02 -28.06
N GLU A 80 -18.81 -0.03 -28.29
CA GLU A 80 -19.79 0.68 -27.45
C GLU A 80 -20.47 -0.27 -26.44
N TRP A 81 -20.89 0.29 -25.31
CA TRP A 81 -21.72 -0.44 -24.34
C TRP A 81 -23.16 -0.52 -24.84
N ILE A 82 -23.67 -1.75 -24.99
CA ILE A 82 -25.05 -2.01 -25.35
C ILE A 82 -25.74 -2.75 -24.19
N SER A 83 -26.87 -2.20 -23.73
CA SER A 83 -27.75 -2.84 -22.76
C SER A 83 -28.81 -3.66 -23.48
N TYR A 84 -28.89 -4.95 -23.14
CA TYR A 84 -29.87 -5.88 -23.67
C TYR A 84 -30.90 -6.21 -22.57
N PRO A 85 -32.18 -5.84 -22.75
CA PRO A 85 -33.22 -6.17 -21.78
C PRO A 85 -33.31 -7.68 -21.58
N ILE A 86 -33.43 -8.15 -20.34
CA ILE A 86 -33.64 -9.56 -20.04
C ILE A 86 -35.13 -9.88 -20.27
N THR A 87 -35.40 -10.80 -21.20
CA THR A 87 -36.76 -11.12 -21.65
C THR A 87 -37.26 -12.49 -21.16
N MET A 88 -36.40 -13.26 -20.50
CA MET A 88 -36.73 -14.60 -20.02
C MET A 88 -36.40 -14.74 -18.53
N GLN A 89 -37.32 -15.37 -17.79
CA GLN A 89 -37.09 -15.75 -16.40
C GLN A 89 -36.16 -16.96 -16.31
N GLY A 90 -35.40 -17.04 -15.22
CA GLY A 90 -34.53 -18.19 -14.94
C GLY A 90 -33.16 -18.03 -15.61
N SER A 91 -32.78 -19.02 -16.41
CA SER A 91 -31.41 -19.15 -16.94
C SER A 91 -31.38 -19.35 -18.45
N PHE A 92 -30.47 -18.66 -19.13
CA PHE A 92 -30.32 -18.71 -20.58
C PHE A 92 -28.87 -18.51 -20.99
N ASP A 93 -28.60 -18.84 -22.25
CA ASP A 93 -27.28 -18.68 -22.85
C ASP A 93 -27.29 -17.49 -23.79
N ILE A 94 -26.14 -16.81 -23.89
CA ILE A 94 -25.86 -15.80 -24.90
C ILE A 94 -24.64 -16.29 -25.69
N GLU A 95 -24.82 -16.46 -26.99
CA GLU A 95 -23.76 -16.85 -27.91
C GLU A 95 -23.37 -15.66 -28.78
N ILE A 96 -22.08 -15.38 -28.88
CA ILE A 96 -21.53 -14.26 -29.65
C ILE A 96 -20.61 -14.84 -30.73
N TYR A 97 -20.87 -14.44 -31.97
CA TYR A 97 -20.13 -14.84 -33.16
C TYR A 97 -19.46 -13.62 -33.78
N GLY A 98 -18.22 -13.77 -34.24
CA GLY A 98 -17.39 -12.71 -34.80
C GLY A 98 -15.96 -12.76 -34.25
N LYS A 99 -15.02 -12.12 -34.95
CA LYS A 99 -13.61 -11.99 -34.54
C LYS A 99 -13.47 -10.96 -33.42
N VAL A 100 -13.91 -11.34 -32.22
CA VAL A 100 -13.89 -10.50 -31.02
C VAL A 100 -12.46 -10.26 -30.55
N THR A 101 -12.11 -8.99 -30.33
CA THR A 101 -10.80 -8.52 -29.84
C THR A 101 -10.89 -7.92 -28.44
N SER A 102 -12.05 -7.40 -28.04
CA SER A 102 -12.35 -6.96 -26.68
C SER A 102 -13.75 -7.40 -26.27
N PHE A 103 -13.87 -7.98 -25.08
CA PHE A 103 -15.16 -8.34 -24.49
C PHE A 103 -15.26 -7.82 -23.06
N LYS A 104 -16.37 -7.15 -22.74
CA LYS A 104 -16.68 -6.71 -21.38
C LYS A 104 -18.11 -7.03 -20.98
N VAL A 105 -18.30 -7.46 -19.75
CA VAL A 105 -19.61 -7.65 -19.10
C VAL A 105 -19.48 -7.35 -17.61
N GLU A 106 -20.37 -6.55 -17.04
CA GLU A 106 -20.24 -6.12 -15.65
C GLU A 106 -21.59 -6.16 -14.93
N ASP A 107 -21.57 -6.45 -13.63
CA ASP A 107 -22.73 -6.42 -12.73
C ASP A 107 -23.92 -7.21 -13.30
N ALA A 108 -23.67 -8.50 -13.53
CA ALA A 108 -24.59 -9.44 -14.15
C ALA A 108 -24.54 -10.82 -13.47
N LEU A 109 -25.63 -11.58 -13.57
CA LEU A 109 -25.71 -12.93 -12.99
C LEU A 109 -25.13 -13.99 -13.93
N VAL A 110 -23.93 -13.73 -14.46
CA VAL A 110 -23.20 -14.63 -15.37
C VAL A 110 -22.44 -15.67 -14.55
N VAL A 111 -22.84 -16.93 -14.64
CA VAL A 111 -22.26 -18.05 -13.88
C VAL A 111 -21.24 -18.85 -14.67
N SER A 112 -21.20 -18.68 -16.00
CA SER A 112 -20.19 -19.28 -16.89
C SER A 112 -19.86 -18.33 -18.04
N LEU A 113 -18.59 -18.30 -18.41
CA LEU A 113 -18.05 -17.53 -19.52
C LEU A 113 -17.00 -18.38 -20.25
N ASP A 114 -17.26 -18.72 -21.51
CA ASP A 114 -16.31 -19.40 -22.38
C ASP A 114 -15.78 -18.41 -23.43
N VAL A 115 -14.46 -18.25 -23.48
CA VAL A 115 -13.71 -17.41 -24.43
C VAL A 115 -12.67 -18.21 -25.21
N SER A 116 -12.73 -19.54 -25.13
CA SER A 116 -11.72 -20.45 -25.68
C SER A 116 -11.60 -20.38 -27.21
N ASN A 117 -12.65 -19.92 -27.89
CA ASN A 117 -12.71 -19.72 -29.35
C ASN A 117 -12.37 -18.28 -29.79
N CYS A 118 -11.73 -17.48 -28.92
CA CYS A 118 -11.27 -16.11 -29.20
C CYS A 118 -9.73 -16.00 -29.18
N PRO A 119 -8.99 -16.63 -30.12
CA PRO A 119 -7.52 -16.55 -30.13
C PRO A 119 -6.97 -15.12 -30.36
N GLY A 120 -7.79 -14.24 -30.96
CA GLY A 120 -7.49 -12.82 -31.18
C GLY A 120 -7.86 -11.89 -30.03
N LEU A 121 -8.40 -12.42 -28.92
CA LEU A 121 -8.82 -11.60 -27.77
C LEU A 121 -7.62 -10.92 -27.12
N LYS A 122 -7.67 -9.59 -27.07
CA LYS A 122 -6.64 -8.74 -26.43
C LYS A 122 -7.10 -8.17 -25.09
N LYS A 123 -8.40 -7.96 -24.92
CA LYS A 123 -8.97 -7.39 -23.69
C LYS A 123 -10.17 -8.23 -23.23
N LEU A 124 -10.13 -8.63 -21.97
CA LEU A 124 -11.23 -9.30 -21.31
C LEU A 124 -11.52 -8.58 -20.00
N SER A 125 -12.75 -8.10 -19.82
CA SER A 125 -13.21 -7.49 -18.57
C SER A 125 -14.48 -8.19 -18.12
N TYR A 126 -14.50 -8.68 -16.89
CA TYR A 126 -15.73 -9.09 -16.26
C TYR A 126 -15.67 -8.78 -14.77
N SER A 127 -16.61 -7.97 -14.28
CA SER A 127 -16.57 -7.52 -12.90
C SER A 127 -17.93 -7.63 -12.24
N ALA A 128 -17.95 -7.95 -10.95
CA ALA A 128 -19.17 -8.21 -10.21
C ALA A 128 -20.05 -9.25 -10.93
N ILE A 129 -19.53 -10.47 -11.08
CA ILE A 129 -20.28 -11.62 -11.59
C ILE A 129 -19.99 -12.89 -10.76
N PRO A 130 -20.95 -13.81 -10.59
CA PRO A 130 -20.81 -15.06 -9.82
C PRO A 130 -19.96 -16.13 -10.52
N LEU A 131 -18.89 -15.75 -11.20
CA LEU A 131 -18.04 -16.65 -11.95
C LEU A 131 -17.06 -17.37 -11.00
N LYS A 132 -17.01 -18.71 -11.11
CA LYS A 132 -16.16 -19.57 -10.24
C LYS A 132 -14.86 -20.03 -10.90
N SER A 133 -14.78 -19.95 -12.21
CA SER A 133 -13.61 -20.33 -12.99
C SER A 133 -13.64 -19.66 -14.36
N ILE A 134 -12.47 -19.41 -14.90
CA ILE A 134 -12.27 -18.96 -16.27
C ILE A 134 -11.10 -19.74 -16.87
N ASP A 135 -11.19 -20.10 -18.15
CA ASP A 135 -10.07 -20.60 -18.92
C ASP A 135 -9.68 -19.58 -19.99
N VAL A 136 -8.52 -18.95 -19.81
CA VAL A 136 -7.93 -18.00 -20.76
C VAL A 136 -6.73 -18.58 -21.51
N SER A 137 -6.52 -19.90 -21.45
CA SER A 137 -5.32 -20.57 -21.98
C SER A 137 -5.15 -20.45 -23.50
N ASN A 138 -6.24 -20.27 -24.24
CA ASN A 138 -6.24 -20.06 -25.70
C ASN A 138 -6.11 -18.57 -26.10
N ASN A 139 -6.25 -17.64 -25.16
CA ASN A 139 -6.20 -16.19 -25.42
C ASN A 139 -4.76 -15.66 -25.27
N ARG A 140 -3.83 -16.20 -26.07
CA ARG A 140 -2.39 -15.86 -25.97
C ARG A 140 -2.04 -14.41 -26.32
N GLN A 141 -2.97 -13.70 -26.96
CA GLN A 141 -2.84 -12.28 -27.30
C GLN A 141 -3.41 -11.35 -26.21
N LEU A 142 -3.86 -11.89 -25.07
CA LEU A 142 -4.45 -11.10 -24.00
C LEU A 142 -3.40 -10.15 -23.40
N GLU A 143 -3.70 -8.84 -23.46
CA GLU A 143 -2.90 -7.75 -22.92
C GLU A 143 -3.55 -7.12 -21.68
N TYR A 144 -4.88 -7.25 -21.55
CA TYR A 144 -5.68 -6.70 -20.46
C TYR A 144 -6.65 -7.77 -19.93
N LEU A 145 -6.57 -8.03 -18.63
CA LEU A 145 -7.54 -8.84 -17.89
C LEU A 145 -8.00 -8.09 -16.64
N ALA A 146 -9.29 -7.79 -16.56
CA ALA A 146 -9.94 -7.33 -15.34
C ALA A 146 -11.04 -8.32 -14.95
N CYS A 147 -10.93 -8.91 -13.76
CA CYS A 147 -11.82 -9.95 -13.26
C CYS A 147 -12.31 -9.70 -11.82
N SER A 148 -12.32 -8.43 -11.39
CA SER A 148 -12.61 -8.03 -10.01
C SER A 148 -13.99 -8.48 -9.53
N VAL A 149 -14.13 -8.72 -8.23
CA VAL A 149 -15.42 -9.05 -7.59
C VAL A 149 -16.06 -10.31 -8.22
N THR A 150 -15.32 -11.41 -8.17
CA THR A 150 -15.73 -12.74 -8.66
C THR A 150 -15.46 -13.80 -7.59
N GLU A 151 -15.85 -15.05 -7.83
CA GLU A 151 -15.64 -16.17 -6.90
C GLU A 151 -14.59 -17.16 -7.44
N ILE A 152 -13.50 -16.64 -8.02
CA ILE A 152 -12.46 -17.43 -8.70
C ILE A 152 -11.30 -17.73 -7.73
N PRO A 153 -11.26 -18.90 -7.07
CA PRO A 153 -10.20 -19.21 -6.10
C PRO A 153 -8.83 -19.43 -6.75
N LYS A 154 -8.80 -19.71 -8.07
CA LYS A 154 -7.60 -19.98 -8.85
C LYS A 154 -7.69 -19.36 -10.24
N LEU A 155 -6.73 -18.52 -10.59
CA LEU A 155 -6.58 -17.91 -11.91
C LEU A 155 -5.28 -18.38 -12.55
N SER A 156 -5.36 -19.06 -13.69
CA SER A 156 -4.19 -19.55 -14.44
C SER A 156 -3.88 -18.61 -15.61
N LEU A 157 -2.69 -18.03 -15.60
CA LEU A 157 -2.22 -17.06 -16.62
C LEU A 157 -0.97 -17.54 -17.37
N SER A 158 -0.65 -18.83 -17.28
CA SER A 158 0.62 -19.39 -17.79
C SER A 158 0.85 -19.18 -19.29
N ASN A 159 -0.23 -19.07 -20.08
CA ASN A 159 -0.19 -18.85 -21.53
C ASN A 159 -0.37 -17.39 -21.95
N ASN A 160 -0.63 -16.47 -21.02
CA ASN A 160 -0.98 -15.08 -21.31
C ASN A 160 0.24 -14.15 -21.17
N LYS A 161 1.35 -14.51 -21.80
CA LYS A 161 2.66 -13.85 -21.63
C LYS A 161 2.73 -12.38 -22.09
N ARG A 162 1.70 -11.91 -22.81
CA ARG A 162 1.57 -10.52 -23.27
C ARG A 162 0.79 -9.62 -22.31
N LEU A 163 0.37 -10.14 -21.16
CA LEU A 163 -0.45 -9.41 -20.20
C LEU A 163 0.33 -8.22 -19.65
N LYS A 164 -0.25 -7.02 -19.79
CA LYS A 164 0.29 -5.75 -19.26
C LYS A 164 -0.53 -5.23 -18.09
N TYR A 165 -1.82 -5.53 -18.07
CA TYR A 165 -2.75 -5.11 -17.04
C TYR A 165 -3.48 -6.32 -16.47
N LEU A 166 -3.35 -6.53 -15.17
CA LEU A 166 -4.11 -7.51 -14.41
C LEU A 166 -4.80 -6.86 -13.21
N GLU A 167 -6.12 -6.94 -13.20
CA GLU A 167 -6.94 -6.58 -12.04
C GLU A 167 -7.77 -7.78 -11.63
N CYS A 168 -7.48 -8.35 -10.47
CA CYS A 168 -8.13 -9.53 -9.91
C CYS A 168 -8.43 -9.31 -8.42
N SER A 169 -8.96 -8.13 -8.09
CA SER A 169 -9.29 -7.77 -6.72
C SER A 169 -10.59 -8.46 -6.27
N GLN A 170 -10.71 -8.82 -4.99
CA GLN A 170 -11.93 -9.46 -4.45
C GLN A 170 -12.37 -10.71 -5.25
N CYS A 171 -11.42 -11.59 -5.59
CA CYS A 171 -11.68 -12.83 -6.33
C CYS A 171 -11.71 -14.09 -5.42
N GLU A 172 -11.42 -13.93 -4.13
CA GLU A 172 -11.15 -15.02 -3.19
C GLU A 172 -9.92 -15.88 -3.55
N LEU A 173 -8.95 -15.34 -4.29
CA LEU A 173 -7.75 -16.05 -4.71
C LEU A 173 -6.92 -16.51 -3.51
N GLU A 174 -6.58 -17.80 -3.46
CA GLU A 174 -5.67 -18.37 -2.46
C GLU A 174 -4.21 -18.35 -2.94
N SER A 175 -4.00 -18.30 -4.25
CA SER A 175 -2.70 -18.24 -4.91
C SER A 175 -2.79 -17.50 -6.23
N LEU A 176 -1.73 -16.80 -6.62
CA LEU A 176 -1.62 -16.10 -7.90
C LEU A 176 -0.21 -16.31 -8.48
N GLU A 177 -0.14 -17.03 -9.59
CA GLU A 177 1.12 -17.33 -10.29
C GLU A 177 1.37 -16.34 -11.42
N LEU A 178 2.40 -15.50 -11.27
CA LEU A 178 2.76 -14.44 -12.22
C LEU A 178 4.06 -14.71 -12.98
N THR A 179 4.62 -15.91 -12.82
CA THR A 179 5.90 -16.35 -13.42
C THR A 179 5.91 -16.13 -14.93
N GLY A 180 6.93 -15.42 -15.41
CA GLY A 180 7.13 -15.07 -16.83
C GLY A 180 6.14 -14.05 -17.41
N LEU A 181 5.33 -13.35 -16.60
CA LEU A 181 4.55 -12.19 -17.07
C LEU A 181 5.43 -10.93 -17.05
N GLU A 182 6.49 -10.93 -17.87
CA GLU A 182 7.55 -9.92 -17.89
C GLU A 182 7.08 -8.55 -18.39
N ASP A 183 6.00 -8.53 -19.18
CA ASP A 183 5.38 -7.30 -19.70
C ASP A 183 4.33 -6.70 -18.75
N LEU A 184 4.13 -7.27 -17.55
CA LEU A 184 3.12 -6.80 -16.60
C LEU A 184 3.53 -5.43 -16.02
N GLU A 185 2.69 -4.42 -16.26
CA GLU A 185 2.90 -3.03 -15.88
C GLU A 185 2.00 -2.61 -14.71
N PHE A 186 0.79 -3.18 -14.64
CA PHE A 186 -0.20 -2.92 -13.58
C PHE A 186 -0.68 -4.25 -12.98
N LEU A 187 -0.65 -4.32 -11.65
CA LEU A 187 -1.25 -5.39 -10.88
C LEU A 187 -2.10 -4.84 -9.74
N ASP A 188 -3.38 -5.25 -9.71
CA ASP A 188 -4.22 -5.17 -8.51
C ASP A 188 -4.74 -6.56 -8.14
N CYS A 189 -4.24 -7.09 -7.04
CA CYS A 189 -4.70 -8.35 -6.44
C CYS A 189 -5.20 -8.16 -5.01
N SER A 190 -5.70 -6.95 -4.70
CA SER A 190 -6.16 -6.58 -3.36
C SER A 190 -7.39 -7.39 -2.91
N ASN A 191 -7.58 -7.52 -1.60
CA ASN A 191 -8.73 -8.19 -0.99
C ASN A 191 -8.90 -9.64 -1.45
N ASN A 192 -7.81 -10.41 -1.41
CA ASN A 192 -7.81 -11.84 -1.67
C ASN A 192 -7.34 -12.59 -0.41
N LYS A 193 -7.06 -13.90 -0.54
CA LYS A 193 -6.57 -14.78 0.52
C LYS A 193 -5.10 -15.17 0.26
N LEU A 194 -4.34 -14.32 -0.44
CA LEU A 194 -2.96 -14.62 -0.81
C LEU A 194 -2.06 -14.63 0.42
N SER A 195 -1.37 -15.74 0.67
CA SER A 195 -0.38 -15.85 1.76
C SER A 195 1.05 -15.51 1.31
N ALA A 196 1.27 -15.47 0.00
CA ALA A 196 2.53 -15.09 -0.64
C ALA A 196 2.25 -14.48 -2.02
N LEU A 197 3.17 -13.64 -2.48
CA LEU A 197 3.14 -13.06 -3.82
C LEU A 197 4.57 -13.01 -4.36
N ASN A 198 4.82 -13.72 -5.45
CA ASN A 198 6.15 -13.76 -6.09
C ASN A 198 6.15 -12.86 -7.33
N LEU A 199 6.97 -11.80 -7.28
CA LEU A 199 7.07 -10.79 -8.34
C LEU A 199 8.42 -10.80 -9.08
N LYS A 200 9.23 -11.85 -8.91
CA LYS A 200 10.62 -11.89 -9.42
C LYS A 200 10.75 -11.59 -10.93
N ASP A 201 9.77 -11.99 -11.73
CA ASP A 201 9.80 -11.85 -13.20
C ASP A 201 9.03 -10.60 -13.67
N ASN A 202 8.32 -9.91 -12.78
CA ASN A 202 7.43 -8.79 -13.12
C ASN A 202 8.15 -7.44 -12.95
N PHE A 203 9.32 -7.31 -13.57
CA PHE A 203 10.23 -6.18 -13.38
C PHE A 203 9.73 -4.85 -14.01
N LYS A 204 8.73 -4.90 -14.89
CA LYS A 204 8.09 -3.72 -15.51
C LYS A 204 6.92 -3.13 -14.72
N LEU A 205 6.56 -3.71 -13.56
CA LEU A 205 5.47 -3.20 -12.74
C LEU A 205 5.74 -1.74 -12.36
N ASN A 206 4.84 -0.86 -12.78
CA ASN A 206 4.82 0.56 -12.39
C ASN A 206 3.77 0.84 -11.30
N THR A 207 2.74 0.00 -11.21
CA THR A 207 1.67 0.10 -10.21
C THR A 207 1.42 -1.27 -9.60
N LEU A 208 1.47 -1.33 -8.27
CA LEU A 208 1.26 -2.56 -7.51
C LEU A 208 0.30 -2.30 -6.35
N ARG A 209 -0.84 -3.00 -6.37
CA ARG A 209 -1.84 -3.00 -5.29
C ARG A 209 -2.11 -4.41 -4.83
N PHE A 210 -1.89 -4.68 -3.55
CA PHE A 210 -2.09 -6.01 -2.96
C PHE A 210 -2.62 -5.94 -1.52
N SER A 211 -3.25 -4.81 -1.17
CA SER A 211 -3.86 -4.59 0.15
C SER A 211 -4.79 -5.72 0.58
N SER A 212 -5.00 -5.84 1.89
CA SER A 212 -5.96 -6.79 2.46
C SER A 212 -5.71 -8.24 2.02
N ASN A 213 -4.45 -8.67 2.08
CA ASN A 213 -4.04 -10.06 1.91
C ASN A 213 -3.22 -10.51 3.14
N PRO A 214 -3.29 -11.80 3.53
CA PRO A 214 -2.49 -12.34 4.63
C PRO A 214 -1.00 -12.56 4.26
N ILE A 215 -0.36 -11.61 3.57
CA ILE A 215 1.05 -11.67 3.13
C ILE A 215 1.96 -11.13 4.26
N PRO A 216 2.80 -11.95 4.89
CA PRO A 216 3.63 -11.53 6.03
C PRO A 216 4.95 -10.85 5.61
N ASN A 217 5.39 -11.05 4.37
CA ASN A 217 6.58 -10.43 3.79
C ASN A 217 6.44 -10.31 2.27
N ILE A 218 7.14 -9.34 1.69
CA ILE A 218 7.17 -9.11 0.25
C ILE A 218 8.60 -8.75 -0.15
N ASP A 219 9.09 -9.35 -1.23
CA ASP A 219 10.33 -8.97 -1.89
C ASP A 219 9.99 -8.12 -3.11
N LEU A 220 10.37 -6.85 -3.06
CA LEU A 220 10.18 -5.88 -4.14
C LEU A 220 11.50 -5.54 -4.86
N SER A 221 12.58 -6.28 -4.58
CA SER A 221 13.93 -5.93 -5.05
C SER A 221 14.06 -5.81 -6.57
N GLN A 222 13.19 -6.49 -7.35
CA GLN A 222 13.17 -6.46 -8.80
C GLN A 222 12.27 -5.37 -9.41
N GLN A 223 11.39 -4.76 -8.62
CA GLN A 223 10.38 -3.78 -9.08
C GLN A 223 10.97 -2.37 -9.25
N LYS A 224 12.05 -2.24 -10.02
CA LYS A 224 12.80 -0.98 -10.20
C LYS A 224 12.00 0.12 -10.90
N GLU A 225 10.99 -0.24 -11.68
CA GLU A 225 10.09 0.68 -12.38
C GLU A 225 8.87 1.11 -11.56
N LEU A 226 8.74 0.63 -10.31
CA LEU A 226 7.57 0.88 -9.49
C LEU A 226 7.45 2.35 -9.11
N LYS A 227 6.28 2.92 -9.36
CA LYS A 227 5.92 4.31 -9.07
C LYS A 227 4.85 4.40 -7.98
N PHE A 228 3.87 3.51 -8.03
CA PHE A 228 2.71 3.52 -7.13
C PHE A 228 2.62 2.19 -6.39
N LEU A 229 2.71 2.25 -5.06
CA LEU A 229 2.61 1.10 -4.17
C LEU A 229 1.44 1.28 -3.20
N THR A 230 0.50 0.32 -3.20
CA THR A 230 -0.58 0.25 -2.20
C THR A 230 -0.60 -1.12 -1.54
N ALA A 231 -0.31 -1.15 -0.24
CA ALA A 231 -0.03 -2.33 0.56
C ALA A 231 -0.65 -2.21 1.95
N THR A 232 -1.90 -1.75 2.03
CA THR A 232 -2.63 -1.53 3.28
C THR A 232 -3.20 -2.81 3.88
N TYR A 233 -3.45 -2.82 5.20
CA TYR A 233 -4.05 -3.97 5.90
C TYR A 233 -3.29 -5.29 5.73
N LEU A 234 -1.95 -5.23 5.71
CA LEU A 234 -1.10 -6.42 5.64
C LEU A 234 -0.51 -6.76 7.01
N PRO A 235 -0.26 -8.05 7.31
CA PRO A 235 0.44 -8.49 8.52
C PRO A 235 1.97 -8.38 8.37
N ILE A 236 2.47 -7.40 7.62
CA ILE A 236 3.92 -7.18 7.44
C ILE A 236 4.52 -6.50 8.68
N GLN A 237 5.72 -6.94 9.07
CA GLN A 237 6.47 -6.31 10.17
C GLN A 237 7.48 -5.27 9.67
N THR A 238 8.01 -5.51 8.48
CA THR A 238 9.00 -4.67 7.84
C THR A 238 8.64 -4.46 6.37
N LEU A 239 8.83 -3.25 5.87
CA LEU A 239 8.71 -2.94 4.45
C LEU A 239 10.04 -2.40 3.93
N ASP A 240 10.69 -3.17 3.06
CA ASP A 240 11.95 -2.77 2.42
C ASP A 240 11.66 -2.21 1.02
N LEU A 241 11.90 -0.91 0.86
CA LEU A 241 11.75 -0.16 -0.38
C LEU A 241 13.11 0.28 -0.94
N SER A 242 14.21 -0.33 -0.46
CA SER A 242 15.55 -0.05 -0.96
C SER A 242 15.67 -0.42 -2.44
N GLY A 243 16.43 0.40 -3.18
CA GLY A 243 16.57 0.28 -4.62
C GLY A 243 15.33 0.62 -5.44
N LEU A 244 14.23 1.13 -4.87
CA LEU A 244 13.03 1.54 -5.61
C LEU A 244 13.02 3.06 -5.86
N THR A 245 13.99 3.52 -6.64
CA THR A 245 14.24 4.96 -6.85
C THR A 245 13.18 5.68 -7.69
N ASN A 246 12.27 4.95 -8.33
CA ASN A 246 11.19 5.49 -9.15
C ASN A 246 9.87 5.72 -8.40
N LEU A 247 9.79 5.35 -7.12
CA LEU A 247 8.57 5.53 -6.32
C LEU A 247 8.15 7.00 -6.29
N GLU A 248 6.85 7.22 -6.48
CA GLU A 248 6.18 8.52 -6.41
C GLU A 248 5.21 8.57 -5.23
N VAL A 249 4.50 7.46 -4.97
CA VAL A 249 3.50 7.34 -3.90
C VAL A 249 3.60 5.97 -3.24
N VAL A 250 3.63 5.95 -1.91
CA VAL A 250 3.54 4.72 -1.11
C VAL A 250 2.42 4.85 -0.09
N ASN A 251 1.50 3.90 -0.12
CA ASN A 251 0.48 3.73 0.90
C ASN A 251 0.58 2.34 1.52
N ALA A 252 1.04 2.27 2.77
CA ALA A 252 1.06 1.05 3.57
C ALA A 252 0.41 1.28 4.95
N GLY A 253 -0.56 2.19 5.02
CA GLY A 253 -1.36 2.42 6.22
C GLY A 253 -2.14 1.18 6.67
N TYR A 254 -2.60 1.19 7.92
CA TYR A 254 -3.35 0.12 8.57
C TYR A 254 -2.61 -1.22 8.68
N CYS A 255 -1.31 -1.26 8.40
CA CYS A 255 -0.46 -2.41 8.67
C CYS A 255 -0.05 -2.42 10.14
N GLN A 256 -0.92 -2.92 11.01
CA GLN A 256 -0.79 -2.82 12.47
C GLN A 256 0.44 -3.56 13.06
N GLN A 257 1.13 -4.38 12.26
CA GLN A 257 2.38 -5.03 12.67
C GLN A 257 3.63 -4.31 12.13
N LEU A 258 3.46 -3.36 11.21
CA LEU A 258 4.56 -2.68 10.52
C LEU A 258 5.28 -1.75 11.51
N GLY A 259 6.49 -2.16 11.91
CA GLY A 259 7.32 -1.42 12.86
C GLY A 259 8.54 -0.76 12.23
N LYS A 260 8.88 -1.09 10.98
CA LYS A 260 10.05 -0.58 10.30
C LYS A 260 9.83 -0.44 8.79
N VAL A 261 10.24 0.69 8.25
CA VAL A 261 10.30 0.93 6.80
C VAL A 261 11.72 1.33 6.43
N VAL A 262 12.22 0.82 5.30
CA VAL A 262 13.53 1.17 4.75
C VAL A 262 13.33 1.79 3.38
N PHE A 263 13.90 2.95 3.14
CA PHE A 263 13.85 3.64 1.84
C PHE A 263 15.22 3.65 1.16
N ASP A 264 15.20 3.80 -0.16
CA ASP A 264 16.36 4.25 -0.91
C ASP A 264 16.53 5.77 -0.80
N LYS A 265 17.71 6.24 -0.40
CA LYS A 265 18.02 7.68 -0.33
C LYS A 265 18.04 8.36 -1.72
N GLY A 266 18.10 7.57 -2.79
CA GLY A 266 17.98 8.00 -4.18
C GLY A 266 16.54 8.06 -4.70
N ALA A 267 15.51 7.82 -3.88
CA ALA A 267 14.10 7.92 -4.28
C ALA A 267 13.62 9.38 -4.41
N GLN A 268 14.24 10.12 -5.34
CA GLN A 268 14.07 11.55 -5.58
C GLN A 268 12.72 11.93 -6.23
N LYS A 269 11.83 10.96 -6.47
CA LYS A 269 10.51 11.17 -7.06
C LYS A 269 9.37 11.01 -6.06
N LEU A 270 9.68 10.52 -4.86
CA LEU A 270 8.71 10.15 -3.84
C LEU A 270 8.11 11.39 -3.20
N LYS A 271 6.81 11.60 -3.40
CA LYS A 271 6.07 12.78 -2.97
C LYS A 271 5.15 12.50 -1.79
N ASP A 272 4.53 11.31 -1.78
CA ASP A 272 3.47 10.99 -0.83
C ASP A 272 3.75 9.69 -0.09
N LEU A 273 3.72 9.76 1.24
CA LEU A 273 3.89 8.63 2.15
C LEU A 273 2.71 8.51 3.11
N GLU A 274 2.05 7.35 3.10
CA GLU A 274 0.98 7.01 4.04
C GLU A 274 1.33 5.74 4.82
N PHE A 275 1.56 5.91 6.13
CA PHE A 275 1.84 4.86 7.11
C PHE A 275 1.00 5.03 8.38
N ASN A 276 -0.21 5.57 8.25
CA ASN A 276 -1.12 5.79 9.37
C ASN A 276 -1.67 4.47 9.95
N ASP A 277 -1.98 4.42 11.25
CA ASP A 277 -2.50 3.21 11.94
C ASP A 277 -1.58 1.98 11.79
N CYS A 278 -0.28 2.21 12.00
CA CYS A 278 0.80 1.21 12.00
C CYS A 278 1.43 1.08 13.39
N ASN A 279 2.60 0.46 13.49
CA ASN A 279 3.33 0.25 14.74
C ASN A 279 4.75 0.86 14.70
N LEU A 280 4.95 1.90 13.90
CA LEU A 280 6.25 2.52 13.70
C LEU A 280 6.75 3.19 14.99
N THR A 281 7.98 2.89 15.37
CA THR A 281 8.70 3.54 16.47
C THR A 281 9.76 4.52 15.98
N GLU A 282 10.17 4.40 14.72
CA GLU A 282 11.02 5.33 13.99
C GLU A 282 10.57 5.44 12.53
N LEU A 283 10.83 6.58 11.92
CA LEU A 283 10.66 6.80 10.48
C LEU A 283 11.79 7.70 10.01
N ASP A 284 12.60 7.22 9.07
CA ASP A 284 13.75 7.93 8.50
C ASP A 284 13.47 8.22 7.02
N VAL A 285 13.27 9.49 6.70
CA VAL A 285 12.99 9.95 5.33
C VAL A 285 14.18 10.72 4.74
N SER A 286 15.39 10.49 5.27
CA SER A 286 16.58 11.24 4.87
C SER A 286 16.90 11.03 3.39
N GLY A 287 17.04 12.13 2.65
CA GLY A 287 17.34 12.14 1.22
C GLY A 287 16.11 12.03 0.32
N LEU A 288 14.89 11.98 0.87
CA LEU A 288 13.65 12.00 0.10
C LEU A 288 13.24 13.44 -0.23
N ASP A 289 14.07 14.17 -0.98
CA ASP A 289 13.99 15.63 -1.12
C ASP A 289 12.72 16.14 -1.82
N ALA A 290 12.01 15.27 -2.56
CA ALA A 290 10.76 15.58 -3.25
C ALA A 290 9.49 15.35 -2.41
N LEU A 291 9.62 14.90 -1.17
CA LEU A 291 8.50 14.54 -0.31
C LEU A 291 7.67 15.78 0.05
N GLN A 292 6.36 15.67 -0.07
CA GLN A 292 5.39 16.76 0.14
C GLN A 292 4.29 16.37 1.12
N VAL A 293 3.93 15.09 1.18
CA VAL A 293 2.88 14.59 2.09
C VAL A 293 3.40 13.41 2.89
N ILE A 294 3.24 13.48 4.21
CA ILE A 294 3.50 12.39 5.14
C ILE A 294 2.27 12.24 6.04
N SER A 295 1.63 11.08 6.00
CA SER A 295 0.60 10.68 6.98
C SER A 295 1.16 9.53 7.81
N CYS A 296 1.35 9.77 9.11
CA CYS A 296 1.94 8.81 10.04
C CYS A 296 1.28 8.85 11.42
N GLU A 297 0.08 9.42 11.52
CA GLU A 297 -0.75 9.37 12.73
C GLU A 297 -1.07 7.93 13.17
N ARG A 298 -1.44 7.76 14.44
CA ARG A 298 -1.75 6.47 15.05
C ARG A 298 -0.59 5.47 14.94
N ASN A 299 0.61 5.92 15.31
CA ASN A 299 1.83 5.10 15.41
C ASN A 299 2.41 5.18 16.84
N ARG A 300 3.70 4.87 17.02
CA ARG A 300 4.44 4.97 18.30
C ARG A 300 5.71 5.81 18.16
N LEU A 301 5.69 6.81 17.29
CA LEU A 301 6.80 7.73 17.03
C LEU A 301 6.93 8.71 18.21
N ALA A 302 7.87 8.46 19.11
CA ALA A 302 8.13 9.31 20.28
C ALA A 302 9.64 9.38 20.58
N GLY A 303 10.06 10.33 21.41
CA GLY A 303 11.46 10.48 21.83
C GLY A 303 12.44 10.58 20.65
N GLU A 304 13.49 9.75 20.64
CA GLU A 304 14.48 9.71 19.55
C GLU A 304 13.86 9.30 18.20
N GLY A 305 12.83 8.45 18.19
CA GLY A 305 12.15 8.04 16.96
C GLY A 305 11.43 9.19 16.27
N MET A 306 10.71 10.01 17.05
CA MET A 306 10.12 11.25 16.56
C MET A 306 11.21 12.23 16.12
N LYS A 307 12.22 12.47 16.95
CA LYS A 307 13.32 13.38 16.63
C LYS A 307 14.00 13.06 15.29
N LYS A 308 14.26 11.77 15.02
CA LYS A 308 14.82 11.30 13.75
C LYS A 308 13.93 11.64 12.55
N LEU A 309 12.61 11.50 12.67
CA LEU A 309 11.67 11.94 11.63
C LEU A 309 11.78 13.45 11.37
N ILE A 310 11.74 14.27 12.43
CA ILE A 310 11.83 15.74 12.33
C ILE A 310 13.15 16.19 11.70
N GLU A 311 14.26 15.55 12.07
CA GLU A 311 15.58 15.86 11.52
C GLU A 311 15.69 15.47 10.04
N SER A 312 15.10 14.34 9.65
CA SER A 312 15.21 13.77 8.31
C SER A 312 14.25 14.34 7.27
N VAL A 313 13.13 14.98 7.65
CA VAL A 313 12.22 15.58 6.66
C VAL A 313 12.91 16.67 5.83
N PRO A 314 12.57 16.81 4.53
CA PRO A 314 13.13 17.84 3.66
C PRO A 314 12.93 19.26 4.19
N ASP A 315 13.87 20.15 3.86
CA ASP A 315 13.77 21.59 4.11
C ASP A 315 13.29 22.31 2.85
N HIS A 316 12.05 22.79 2.87
CA HIS A 316 11.44 23.49 1.73
C HIS A 316 11.61 25.02 1.78
N SER A 317 12.46 25.57 2.65
CA SER A 317 12.66 27.01 2.80
C SER A 317 13.26 27.72 1.57
N PHE A 318 13.73 26.97 0.57
CA PHE A 318 14.17 27.48 -0.73
C PHE A 318 13.11 27.21 -1.83
N PRO A 319 12.89 28.14 -2.78
CA PRO A 319 11.63 28.24 -3.51
C PRO A 319 11.39 27.08 -4.49
N HIS A 320 10.27 26.39 -4.30
CA HIS A 320 9.57 25.58 -5.30
C HIS A 320 8.09 25.97 -5.30
N ASP A 321 7.39 25.74 -6.42
CA ASP A 321 6.00 26.15 -6.67
C ASP A 321 5.06 25.81 -5.51
N LEU A 322 4.38 26.82 -4.94
CA LEU A 322 3.32 26.76 -3.91
C LEU A 322 3.03 25.34 -3.38
N LEU A 323 3.85 24.87 -2.45
CA LEU A 323 3.75 23.50 -1.94
C LEU A 323 2.77 23.44 -0.77
N ASN A 324 1.77 22.57 -0.88
CA ASN A 324 0.85 22.16 0.18
C ASN A 324 1.53 21.10 1.07
N ASN A 325 2.73 21.40 1.58
CA ASN A 325 3.56 20.46 2.33
C ASN A 325 2.88 20.09 3.64
N LYS A 326 2.49 18.83 3.79
CA LYS A 326 1.64 18.39 4.90
C LYS A 326 2.24 17.20 5.61
N ILE A 327 2.40 17.34 6.92
CA ILE A 327 2.75 16.25 7.80
C ILE A 327 1.63 16.04 8.81
N ARG A 328 0.84 14.99 8.58
CA ARG A 328 -0.17 14.51 9.52
C ARG A 328 0.51 13.54 10.47
N ILE A 329 0.73 14.00 11.69
CA ILE A 329 1.63 13.34 12.64
C ILE A 329 0.92 12.76 13.84
N ILE A 330 -0.31 13.20 14.11
CA ILE A 330 -1.07 12.79 15.29
C ILE A 330 -2.56 12.69 14.96
N ASP A 331 -3.30 11.91 15.72
CA ASP A 331 -4.75 11.89 15.79
C ASP A 331 -5.20 11.97 17.25
N THR A 332 -5.43 13.17 17.76
CA THR A 332 -5.79 13.37 19.18
C THR A 332 -7.17 12.80 19.53
N SER A 333 -7.98 12.43 18.54
CA SER A 333 -9.27 11.78 18.77
C SER A 333 -9.17 10.26 18.93
N SER A 334 -8.01 9.66 18.66
CA SER A 334 -7.83 8.23 18.63
C SER A 334 -7.11 7.70 19.87
N GLU A 335 -7.68 6.69 20.52
CA GLU A 335 -7.02 5.95 21.61
C GLU A 335 -5.81 5.13 21.14
N LYS A 336 -5.66 4.92 19.83
CA LYS A 336 -4.51 4.24 19.24
C LYS A 336 -3.30 5.15 19.07
N GLU A 337 -3.46 6.44 19.29
CA GLU A 337 -2.38 7.39 19.09
C GLU A 337 -1.29 7.23 20.16
N GLY A 338 -0.09 6.85 19.71
CA GLY A 338 1.10 6.71 20.53
C GLY A 338 2.24 7.64 20.09
N ASN A 339 2.04 8.45 19.06
CA ASN A 339 3.00 9.46 18.64
C ASN A 339 3.05 10.59 19.67
N VAL A 340 4.26 11.12 19.88
CA VAL A 340 4.50 12.29 20.71
C VAL A 340 5.38 13.26 19.93
N CYS A 341 4.77 14.32 19.40
CA CYS A 341 5.47 15.41 18.73
C CYS A 341 5.30 16.70 19.51
N THR A 342 6.39 17.21 20.05
CA THR A 342 6.40 18.35 20.97
C THR A 342 6.25 19.70 20.26
N VAL A 343 5.95 20.76 21.01
CA VAL A 343 5.91 22.14 20.49
C VAL A 343 7.19 22.51 19.75
N ASP A 344 8.37 22.26 20.34
CA ASP A 344 9.68 22.55 19.73
C ASP A 344 9.92 21.76 18.43
N GLN A 345 9.44 20.52 18.37
CA GLN A 345 9.51 19.69 17.17
C GLN A 345 8.58 20.21 16.06
N VAL A 346 7.37 20.63 16.41
CA VAL A 346 6.45 21.28 15.47
C VAL A 346 7.02 22.61 14.96
N GLU A 347 7.67 23.41 15.81
CA GLU A 347 8.36 24.63 15.37
C GLU A 347 9.50 24.33 14.39
N THR A 348 10.23 23.23 14.60
CA THR A 348 11.29 22.80 13.67
C THR A 348 10.72 22.40 12.31
N LEU A 349 9.60 21.67 12.28
CA LEU A 349 8.88 21.35 11.04
C LEU A 349 8.40 22.61 10.31
N ARG A 350 7.82 23.57 11.03
CA ARG A 350 7.36 24.84 10.44
C ARG A 350 8.50 25.66 9.85
N LYS A 351 9.70 25.66 10.47
CA LYS A 351 10.90 26.31 9.89
C LYS A 351 11.32 25.68 8.56
N LYS A 352 11.08 24.39 8.39
CA LYS A 352 11.27 23.64 7.13
C LYS A 352 10.07 23.77 6.16
N LEU A 353 9.10 24.63 6.46
CA LEU A 353 7.84 24.84 5.72
C LEU A 353 6.97 23.58 5.58
N TRP A 354 6.81 22.82 6.67
CA TRP A 354 5.81 21.76 6.80
C TRP A 354 4.60 22.23 7.62
N ASP A 355 3.39 22.04 7.08
CA ASP A 355 2.14 22.21 7.82
C ASP A 355 1.85 20.96 8.65
N CYS A 356 2.03 21.07 9.96
CA CYS A 356 1.76 20.00 10.91
C CYS A 356 0.27 19.87 11.21
N GLU A 357 -0.32 18.71 10.92
CA GLU A 357 -1.73 18.42 11.13
C GLU A 357 -1.97 17.35 12.20
N ASP A 358 -3.06 17.55 12.94
CA ASP A 358 -3.74 16.54 13.75
C ASP A 358 -4.94 16.05 12.95
N TYR A 359 -5.00 14.75 12.64
CA TYR A 359 -6.07 14.14 11.87
C TYR A 359 -7.44 14.28 12.53
N ASN A 360 -7.48 14.29 13.87
CA ASN A 360 -8.65 14.58 14.68
C ASN A 360 -9.92 13.85 14.17
N GLY A 361 -9.79 12.55 13.93
CA GLY A 361 -10.92 11.68 13.60
C GLY A 361 -11.50 11.89 12.20
N GLY A 362 -10.71 12.42 11.26
CA GLY A 362 -11.17 12.76 9.91
C GLY A 362 -11.54 14.22 9.73
N HIS A 363 -11.27 15.06 10.74
CA HIS A 363 -11.41 16.51 10.67
C HIS A 363 -10.07 17.19 10.94
N PRO A 364 -9.14 17.17 9.96
CA PRO A 364 -7.79 17.67 10.17
C PRO A 364 -7.77 19.13 10.64
N LYS A 365 -6.91 19.40 11.62
CA LYS A 365 -6.67 20.75 12.15
C LYS A 365 -5.17 20.98 12.35
N ALA A 366 -4.76 22.24 12.41
CA ALA A 366 -3.38 22.58 12.70
C ALA A 366 -2.97 22.01 14.07
N TYR A 367 -1.85 21.30 14.11
CA TYR A 367 -1.29 20.75 15.33
C TYR A 367 -0.26 21.72 15.92
N ALA A 368 -0.43 22.07 17.20
CA ALA A 368 0.46 23.00 17.90
C ALA A 368 1.67 22.30 18.56
N GLY A 369 1.69 20.97 18.56
CA GLY A 369 2.61 20.18 19.38
C GLY A 369 2.02 19.87 20.75
N SER A 370 2.41 18.74 21.32
CA SER A 370 2.16 18.46 22.73
C SER A 370 3.20 19.20 23.56
N VAL A 371 2.77 19.74 24.70
CA VAL A 371 3.72 19.93 25.78
C VAL A 371 3.99 18.51 26.27
N PRO A 372 5.26 18.05 26.39
CA PRO A 372 5.52 16.81 27.08
C PRO A 372 4.73 16.89 28.38
N ALA A 373 3.81 15.96 28.63
CA ALA A 373 3.30 15.79 29.98
C ALA A 373 4.57 15.77 30.82
N GLU A 374 4.69 16.71 31.76
CA GLU A 374 5.81 16.71 32.68
C GLU A 374 6.01 15.25 33.01
N VAL A 375 7.17 14.68 32.61
CA VAL A 375 7.68 13.51 33.32
C VAL A 375 7.49 13.99 34.73
N GLU A 376 6.54 13.39 35.48
CA GLU A 376 6.36 13.68 36.89
C GLU A 376 7.78 13.88 37.32
N SER A 377 8.13 15.11 37.71
CA SER A 377 9.47 15.31 38.19
C SER A 377 9.46 14.28 39.31
N VAL A 378 10.16 13.17 39.13
CA VAL A 378 10.76 12.53 40.26
C VAL A 378 11.55 13.73 40.72
N LYS A 379 11.02 14.41 41.76
CA LYS A 379 11.85 15.18 42.66
C LYS A 379 12.84 14.11 43.04
N GLY A 380 13.90 14.01 42.22
CA GLY A 380 15.02 13.15 42.46
C GLY A 380 15.42 13.67 43.80
N ALA A 381 15.11 12.89 44.83
CA ALA A 381 15.30 13.32 46.19
C ALA A 381 16.79 13.63 46.21
N VAL A 382 17.12 14.93 46.21
CA VAL A 382 18.47 15.36 45.89
C VAL A 382 19.30 14.72 46.97
N LEU A 383 20.31 13.94 46.59
CA LEU A 383 21.19 13.31 47.54
C LEU A 383 21.76 14.41 48.44
N GLU A 384 21.28 14.42 49.68
CA GLU A 384 21.57 15.44 50.67
C GLU A 384 22.60 14.88 51.62
N VAL A 385 23.69 15.62 51.79
CA VAL A 385 24.74 15.25 52.73
C VAL A 385 24.98 16.43 53.66
N PHE A 386 24.73 16.20 54.95
CA PHE A 386 24.94 17.20 55.99
C PHE A 386 26.16 16.81 56.82
N SER A 387 27.16 17.68 56.86
CA SER A 387 28.26 17.58 57.82
C SER A 387 27.83 18.25 59.12
N ARG A 388 27.84 17.53 60.24
CA ARG A 388 27.53 18.03 61.58
C ARG A 388 28.68 17.69 62.53
N GLU A 389 28.70 18.29 63.70
CA GLU A 389 29.73 18.02 64.70
C GLU A 389 29.71 16.55 65.13
N GLY A 390 30.74 15.80 64.73
CA GLY A 390 30.94 14.38 65.06
C GLY A 390 30.21 13.37 64.18
N PHE A 391 29.45 13.77 63.16
CA PHE A 391 28.87 12.83 62.18
C PHE A 391 28.49 13.48 60.84
N ILE A 392 28.43 12.65 59.79
CA ILE A 392 27.86 12.99 58.49
C ILE A 392 26.51 12.28 58.34
N GLU A 393 25.48 13.02 57.94
CA GLU A 393 24.13 12.50 57.69
C GLU A 393 23.87 12.47 56.18
N ILE A 394 23.53 11.29 55.65
CA ILE A 394 23.11 11.06 54.27
C ILE A 394 21.60 10.93 54.25
N LYS A 395 20.94 11.66 53.35
CA LYS A 395 19.50 11.52 53.05
C LYS A 395 19.30 11.35 51.56
N ASN A 396 18.21 10.67 51.21
CA ASN A 396 17.76 10.51 49.83
C ASN A 396 18.74 9.75 48.92
N ALA A 397 19.58 8.89 49.47
CA ALA A 397 20.38 7.96 48.68
C ALA A 397 19.48 6.81 48.14
N PRO A 398 19.86 6.12 47.05
CA PRO A 398 19.19 4.89 46.68
C PRO A 398 19.17 3.90 47.87
N ALA A 399 18.04 3.25 48.13
CA ALA A 399 17.89 2.33 49.26
C ALA A 399 18.96 1.23 49.20
N ASN A 400 19.55 0.89 50.36
CA ASN A 400 20.61 -0.10 50.48
C ASN A 400 21.90 0.21 49.69
N SER A 401 22.09 1.46 49.24
CA SER A 401 23.32 1.86 48.55
C SER A 401 24.54 1.85 49.48
N ILE A 402 25.69 1.46 48.93
CA ILE A 402 26.96 1.51 49.66
C ILE A 402 27.44 2.96 49.75
N TYR A 403 27.88 3.37 50.93
CA TYR A 403 28.68 4.58 51.12
C TYR A 403 30.11 4.24 51.52
N ARG A 404 31.07 5.10 51.12
CA ARG A 404 32.49 5.05 51.52
C ARG A 404 33.00 6.46 51.80
N LEU A 405 33.58 6.68 52.98
CA LEU A 405 34.28 7.90 53.32
C LEU A 405 35.78 7.68 53.18
N LEU A 406 36.45 8.53 52.41
CA LEU A 406 37.89 8.45 52.12
C LEU A 406 38.59 9.75 52.49
N ASN A 407 39.87 9.67 52.84
CA ASN A 407 40.75 10.85 52.89
C ASN A 407 41.16 11.28 51.46
N VAL A 408 41.87 12.41 51.33
CA VAL A 408 42.30 12.96 50.03
C VAL A 408 43.33 12.07 49.32
N GLU A 409 44.02 11.20 50.05
CA GLU A 409 44.95 10.19 49.50
C GLU A 409 44.22 8.91 49.01
N GLY A 410 42.89 8.84 49.11
CA GLY A 410 42.08 7.72 48.62
C GLY A 410 42.04 6.50 49.56
N LYS A 411 42.47 6.64 50.82
CA LYS A 411 42.32 5.62 51.86
C LYS A 411 40.90 5.65 52.44
N VAL A 412 40.22 4.49 52.42
CA VAL A 412 38.90 4.33 53.04
C VAL A 412 39.03 4.41 54.56
N LEU A 413 38.30 5.35 55.17
CA LEU A 413 38.22 5.54 56.61
C LEU A 413 37.07 4.74 57.20
N THR A 414 35.92 4.72 56.52
CA THR A 414 34.76 3.92 56.90
C THR A 414 33.85 3.66 55.70
N GLN A 415 33.06 2.61 55.76
CA GLN A 415 32.08 2.24 54.75
C GLN A 415 30.89 1.53 55.37
N GLY A 416 29.75 1.59 54.71
CA GLY A 416 28.52 0.95 55.15
C GLY A 416 27.43 1.03 54.10
N TYR A 417 26.19 0.83 54.53
CA TYR A 417 25.01 0.86 53.67
C TYR A 417 24.04 1.94 54.17
N CYS A 418 23.40 2.64 53.25
CA CYS A 418 22.17 3.36 53.53
C CYS A 418 21.06 2.36 53.86
N ASP A 419 20.14 2.74 54.74
CA ASP A 419 19.01 1.90 55.10
C ASP A 419 17.98 1.78 53.96
N THR A 420 16.88 1.08 54.23
CA THR A 420 15.78 0.87 53.27
C THR A 420 15.06 2.17 52.88
N THR A 421 15.30 3.27 53.61
CA THR A 421 14.75 4.60 53.34
C THR A 421 15.76 5.54 52.68
N GLY A 422 16.98 5.06 52.39
CA GLY A 422 18.03 5.87 51.76
C GLY A 422 18.77 6.79 52.72
N MET A 423 18.72 6.51 54.03
CA MET A 423 19.41 7.29 55.06
C MET A 423 20.63 6.55 55.62
N ALA A 424 21.66 7.29 56.01
CA ALA A 424 22.79 6.76 56.78
C ALA A 424 23.42 7.84 57.67
N GLN A 425 24.00 7.43 58.78
CA GLN A 425 24.84 8.29 59.62
C GLN A 425 26.24 7.69 59.74
N ILE A 426 27.24 8.51 59.44
CA ILE A 426 28.65 8.15 59.51
C ILE A 426 29.24 8.88 60.70
N ASN A 427 29.71 8.14 61.71
CA ASN A 427 30.40 8.74 62.85
C ASN A 427 31.79 9.25 62.41
N THR A 428 32.07 10.52 62.70
CA THR A 428 33.32 11.19 62.32
C THR A 428 34.07 11.79 63.51
N ARG A 429 33.71 11.43 64.75
CA ARG A 429 34.36 11.94 65.97
C ARG A 429 35.87 11.67 66.04
N ASP A 430 36.29 10.56 65.45
CA ASP A 430 37.70 10.15 65.40
C ASP A 430 38.43 10.66 64.13
N CYS A 431 37.73 11.39 63.25
CA CYS A 431 38.33 11.98 62.06
C CYS A 431 38.98 13.34 62.40
N GLN A 432 40.21 13.54 61.95
CA GLN A 432 40.87 14.86 62.04
C GLN A 432 40.16 15.89 61.15
N LYS A 433 40.22 17.18 61.50
CA LYS A 433 39.69 18.26 60.65
C LYS A 433 40.38 18.25 59.29
N GLY A 434 39.61 18.38 58.21
CA GLY A 434 40.17 18.24 56.87
C GLY A 434 39.13 18.04 55.77
N VAL A 435 39.63 17.72 54.58
CA VAL A 435 38.82 17.44 53.39
C VAL A 435 38.71 15.93 53.21
N PHE A 436 37.51 15.46 52.91
CA PHE A 436 37.20 14.05 52.68
C PHE A 436 36.37 13.88 51.41
N LEU A 437 36.43 12.69 50.84
CA LEU A 437 35.58 12.28 49.72
C LEU A 437 34.57 11.25 50.21
N LEU A 438 33.29 11.53 49.99
CA LEU A 438 32.19 10.64 50.29
C LEU A 438 31.60 10.10 48.99
N TYR A 439 31.75 8.79 48.77
CA TYR A 439 31.14 8.08 47.66
C TYR A 439 29.85 7.43 48.13
N ILE A 440 28.75 7.63 47.40
CA ILE A 440 27.44 7.04 47.67
C ILE A 440 26.87 6.58 46.32
N ALA A 441 26.68 5.27 46.15
CA ALA A 441 26.36 4.69 44.84
C ALA A 441 27.31 5.19 43.73
N ASN A 442 26.81 5.97 42.76
CA ASN A 442 27.57 6.51 41.64
C ASN A 442 27.92 8.01 41.80
N VAL A 443 27.73 8.59 42.99
CA VAL A 443 27.96 10.01 43.28
C VAL A 443 29.11 10.19 44.25
N THR A 444 29.97 11.18 43.98
CA THR A 444 31.04 11.60 44.90
C THR A 444 30.77 13.01 45.41
N LYS A 445 30.87 13.21 46.72
CA LYS A 445 30.75 14.51 47.39
C LYS A 445 32.04 14.84 48.12
N LYS A 446 32.50 16.09 48.01
CA LYS A 446 33.56 16.63 48.86
C LYS A 446 32.95 17.06 50.19
N ILE A 447 33.49 16.56 51.29
CA ILE A 447 33.09 16.93 52.65
C ILE A 447 34.23 17.68 53.31
N VAL A 448 33.90 18.76 54.01
CA VAL A 448 34.85 19.52 54.84
C VAL A 448 34.35 19.43 56.28
N MET A 449 35.21 18.95 57.18
CA MET A 449 34.92 18.76 58.61
C MET A 449 35.84 19.59 59.48
#